data_AF-A0A521KMM5-F1
#
_entry.id   AF-A0A521KMM5-F1
#
_cell.length_a   1.000
_cell.length_b   1.000
_cell.length_c   1.000
_cell.angle_alpha   90.00
_cell.angle_beta   90.00
_cell.angle_gamma   90.00
#
_symmetry.space_group_name_H-M   'P 1'
#
loop_
_entity.id
_entity.type
_entity.pdbx_description
1 polymer ?
#
loop_
_entity_poly.entity_id
_entity_poly.type
_entity_poly.pdbx_seq_one_letter_code
_entity_poly.pdbx_strand_id
1 'polypeptide(L)'
;MHDHEEHDEQDSGGGAAAPARAKLFLEGRYRKLCRDLPQTVFYCPECKGHPRRRRGCARCEGFGKLTRDSVQELVGWVAGKAFGTRKHKFHGAGREDVDVRMLGEGRPFVLELLGPRTFQVDLAALEAEINRRNEGRLEVRGLHWTERQRVVVLKETPHAKEYEARVAVELAPGDPRAAQALAAARALVGTRHTIIQHTPERVAHRRADKDRERWIEFLSVELEPEVEPEVAPAPALDAAPELDAAPALDAAPALDPAAATAAANGADAAPARTYWRVRLRTQHGTYVKEVLSGDSGKTRPCLAEWIGAPCRCVELDVTAILDEHGGAEEVVEPAPADDAPFGTGI
;
A
#
# COMPACT_ATOMS: atom_id res chain seq x y z
N MET A 1 70.41 -35.28 -28.14
CA MET A 1 69.21 -36.11 -28.38
C MET A 1 69.09 -37.05 -27.20
N HIS A 2 68.21 -36.71 -26.27
CA HIS A 2 67.43 -37.59 -25.39
C HIS A 2 66.56 -36.63 -24.57
N ASP A 3 65.31 -36.52 -25.01
CA ASP A 3 64.24 -35.77 -24.36
C ASP A 3 63.91 -36.40 -23.01
N HIS A 4 63.79 -35.57 -21.97
CA HIS A 4 63.09 -35.92 -20.74
C HIS A 4 61.94 -34.92 -20.58
N GLU A 5 60.76 -35.35 -21.02
CA GLU A 5 59.47 -34.85 -20.55
C GLU A 5 59.24 -35.38 -19.13
N GLU A 6 58.88 -34.50 -18.19
CA GLU A 6 58.16 -34.93 -16.97
C GLU A 6 57.26 -33.79 -16.44
N HIS A 7 56.00 -33.89 -16.85
CA HIS A 7 54.74 -33.64 -16.12
C HIS A 7 54.60 -32.39 -15.23
N ASP A 8 53.92 -31.38 -15.80
CA ASP A 8 53.15 -30.36 -15.06
C ASP A 8 51.86 -30.99 -14.50
N GLU A 9 51.79 -31.17 -13.18
CA GLU A 9 50.55 -31.51 -12.46
C GLU A 9 49.57 -30.34 -12.51
N GLN A 10 48.61 -30.40 -13.43
CA GLN A 10 47.43 -29.53 -13.42
C GLN A 10 46.49 -29.97 -12.29
N ASP A 11 46.57 -29.26 -11.17
CA ASP A 11 45.54 -29.26 -10.12
C ASP A 11 44.23 -28.72 -10.70
N SER A 12 43.45 -29.62 -11.27
CA SER A 12 42.10 -29.38 -11.78
C SER A 12 41.11 -29.39 -10.62
N GLY A 13 41.21 -28.36 -9.77
CA GLY A 13 40.21 -28.01 -8.77
C GLY A 13 38.92 -27.53 -9.42
N GLY A 14 38.17 -28.45 -10.05
CA GLY A 14 36.81 -28.25 -10.54
C GLY A 14 35.86 -27.99 -9.37
N GLY A 15 35.82 -26.75 -8.88
CA GLY A 15 34.80 -26.30 -7.96
C GLY A 15 33.43 -26.40 -8.64
N ALA A 16 32.69 -27.46 -8.34
CA ALA A 16 31.32 -27.63 -8.78
C ALA A 16 30.53 -26.35 -8.44
N ALA A 17 30.07 -25.63 -9.46
CA ALA A 17 29.22 -24.48 -9.28
C ALA A 17 28.01 -24.90 -8.45
N ALA A 18 27.78 -24.24 -7.32
CA ALA A 18 26.61 -24.51 -6.49
C ALA A 18 25.35 -24.42 -7.37
N PRO A 19 24.42 -25.40 -7.29
CA PRO A 19 23.26 -25.43 -8.15
C PRO A 19 22.49 -24.10 -8.04
N ALA A 20 22.04 -23.58 -9.18
CA ALA A 20 21.27 -22.36 -9.22
C ALA A 20 20.08 -22.50 -8.25
N ARG A 21 19.97 -21.59 -7.28
CA ARG A 21 18.90 -21.66 -6.29
C ARG A 21 17.56 -21.54 -7.03
N ALA A 22 16.77 -22.61 -7.00
CA ALA A 22 15.45 -22.66 -7.59
C ALA A 22 14.60 -21.45 -7.16
N LYS A 23 13.75 -20.99 -8.07
CA LYS A 23 12.80 -19.90 -7.86
C LYS A 23 11.41 -20.40 -8.17
N LEU A 24 10.45 -19.84 -7.46
CA LEU A 24 9.04 -20.18 -7.61
C LEU A 24 8.22 -18.90 -7.60
N PHE A 25 7.19 -18.84 -8.42
CA PHE A 25 6.35 -17.65 -8.55
C PHE A 25 4.89 -18.02 -8.30
N LEU A 26 4.24 -17.26 -7.43
CA LEU A 26 2.81 -17.34 -7.17
C LEU A 26 2.17 -16.02 -7.59
N GLU A 27 1.09 -16.08 -8.35
CA GLU A 27 0.29 -14.91 -8.73
C GLU A 27 -1.07 -14.97 -8.04
N GLY A 28 -1.64 -13.81 -7.74
CA GLY A 28 -2.97 -13.68 -7.16
C GLY A 28 -3.35 -12.22 -7.03
N ARG A 29 -4.46 -11.96 -6.32
CA ARG A 29 -4.90 -10.60 -5.98
C ARG A 29 -4.95 -10.42 -4.48
N TYR A 30 -4.65 -9.21 -4.00
CA TYR A 30 -4.83 -8.87 -2.59
C TYR A 30 -5.82 -7.72 -2.39
N ARG A 31 -6.66 -7.84 -1.37
CA ARG A 31 -7.46 -6.73 -0.81
C ARG A 31 -6.83 -6.30 0.51
N LYS A 32 -6.58 -5.01 0.65
CA LYS A 32 -6.08 -4.39 1.88
C LYS A 32 -7.23 -3.67 2.56
N LEU A 33 -7.63 -4.14 3.73
CA LEU A 33 -8.85 -3.70 4.42
C LEU A 33 -8.59 -2.61 5.48
N CYS A 34 -7.33 -2.40 5.87
CA CYS A 34 -6.92 -1.40 6.86
C CYS A 34 -6.10 -0.24 6.25
N ARG A 35 -5.92 0.84 7.02
CA ARG A 35 -5.23 2.09 6.62
C ARG A 35 -3.85 2.28 7.27
N ASP A 36 -3.28 1.23 7.84
CA ASP A 36 -1.97 1.24 8.52
C ASP A 36 -0.94 0.28 7.89
N LEU A 37 -1.32 -0.40 6.80
CA LEU A 37 -0.54 -1.50 6.21
C LEU A 37 0.16 -1.07 4.89
N PRO A 38 1.49 -0.93 4.85
CA PRO A 38 2.19 -0.69 3.59
C PRO A 38 2.16 -1.92 2.68
N GLN A 39 2.20 -1.72 1.36
CA GLN A 39 2.25 -2.83 0.40
C GLN A 39 3.53 -3.68 0.53
N THR A 40 4.68 -3.02 0.64
CA THR A 40 5.99 -3.65 0.80
C THR A 40 6.67 -3.17 2.06
N VAL A 41 7.70 -3.89 2.53
CA VAL A 41 8.43 -3.58 3.75
C VAL A 41 8.84 -2.11 3.77
N PHE A 42 8.33 -1.36 4.76
CA PHE A 42 8.64 0.06 4.89
C PHE A 42 9.92 0.24 5.72
N TYR A 43 11.06 0.06 5.05
CA TYR A 43 12.37 0.21 5.69
C TYR A 43 12.59 1.61 6.24
N CYS A 44 13.25 1.68 7.39
CA CYS A 44 13.70 2.95 7.96
C CYS A 44 14.67 3.64 6.98
N PRO A 45 14.45 4.92 6.62
CA PRO A 45 15.26 5.59 5.61
C PRO A 45 16.72 5.80 6.05
N GLU A 46 16.99 5.85 7.36
CA GLU A 46 18.34 6.02 7.92
C GLU A 46 19.14 4.71 7.84
N CYS A 47 18.67 3.66 8.51
CA CYS A 47 19.42 2.40 8.54
C CYS A 47 19.15 1.52 7.30
N LYS A 48 18.08 1.78 6.53
CA LYS A 48 17.62 1.00 5.37
C LYS A 48 17.39 -0.48 5.68
N GLY A 49 17.01 -0.80 6.92
CA GLY A 49 16.84 -2.18 7.40
C GLY A 49 18.13 -3.00 7.51
N HIS A 50 19.31 -2.38 7.33
CA HIS A 50 20.56 -3.12 7.29
C HIS A 50 20.89 -3.72 8.66
N PRO A 51 21.20 -5.04 8.76
CA PRO A 51 21.33 -5.73 10.04
C PRO A 51 22.32 -5.11 11.03
N ARG A 52 23.41 -4.53 10.54
CA ARG A 52 24.40 -3.84 11.39
C ARG A 52 23.96 -2.43 11.79
N ARG A 53 23.34 -1.68 10.86
CA ARG A 53 22.98 -0.26 11.10
C ARG A 53 21.73 -0.13 11.98
N ARG A 54 20.81 -1.09 11.89
CA ARG A 54 19.55 -1.00 12.65
C ARG A 54 19.75 -1.08 14.16
N ARG A 55 20.74 -1.84 14.65
CA ARG A 55 20.94 -2.16 16.09
C ARG A 55 21.04 -0.93 17.02
N GLY A 56 21.49 0.21 16.51
CA GLY A 56 21.56 1.48 17.26
C GLY A 56 20.81 2.63 16.58
N CYS A 57 19.90 2.33 15.66
CA CYS A 57 19.17 3.38 14.93
C CYS A 57 18.02 3.91 15.79
N ALA A 58 18.17 5.13 16.31
CA ALA A 58 17.18 5.80 17.15
C ALA A 58 15.81 5.92 16.45
N ARG A 59 15.78 6.30 15.17
CA ARG A 59 14.55 6.51 14.41
C ARG A 59 13.63 5.29 14.34
N CYS A 60 14.20 4.08 14.34
CA CYS A 60 13.42 2.86 14.26
C CYS A 60 13.67 1.94 15.45
N GLU A 61 14.28 2.46 16.51
CA GLU A 61 14.49 1.75 17.78
C GLU A 61 15.00 0.31 17.62
N GLY A 62 15.95 0.08 16.71
CA GLY A 62 16.47 -1.28 16.48
C GLY A 62 15.72 -2.13 15.44
N PHE A 63 14.45 -1.84 15.14
CA PHE A 63 13.58 -2.69 14.31
C PHE A 63 14.01 -2.75 12.84
N GLY A 64 14.55 -1.65 12.30
CA GLY A 64 14.98 -1.53 10.90
C GLY A 64 13.87 -1.16 9.91
N LYS A 65 12.64 -1.03 10.39
CA LYS A 65 11.44 -0.65 9.63
C LYS A 65 10.58 0.30 10.47
N LEU A 66 9.70 1.06 9.81
CA LEU A 66 8.82 2.05 10.44
C LEU A 66 7.38 1.58 10.61
N THR A 67 7.10 0.33 10.24
CA THR A 67 5.78 -0.30 10.34
C THR A 67 5.95 -1.71 10.85
N ARG A 68 4.92 -2.23 11.53
CA ARG A 68 4.96 -3.56 12.13
C ARG A 68 5.05 -4.67 11.07
N ASP A 69 4.33 -4.50 9.97
CA ASP A 69 4.17 -5.49 8.91
C ASP A 69 3.85 -4.79 7.58
N SER A 70 3.71 -5.58 6.51
CA SER A 70 3.36 -5.14 5.16
C SER A 70 2.58 -6.24 4.45
N VAL A 71 1.82 -5.92 3.39
CA VAL A 71 1.15 -6.94 2.55
C VAL A 71 2.14 -8.03 2.13
N GLN A 72 3.32 -7.62 1.65
CA GLN A 72 4.43 -8.51 1.33
C GLN A 72 4.78 -9.47 2.48
N GLU A 73 4.94 -8.95 3.70
CA GLU A 73 5.34 -9.76 4.85
C GLU A 73 4.22 -10.72 5.29
N LEU A 74 2.97 -10.24 5.34
CA LEU A 74 1.83 -11.05 5.76
C LEU A 74 1.62 -12.25 4.84
N VAL A 75 1.70 -12.06 3.51
CA VAL A 75 1.65 -13.16 2.53
C VAL A 75 2.93 -14.00 2.62
N GLY A 76 4.10 -13.36 2.63
CA GLY A 76 5.40 -14.00 2.57
C GLY A 76 5.74 -14.85 3.80
N TRP A 77 5.20 -14.55 4.99
CA TRP A 77 5.40 -15.36 6.19
C TRP A 77 4.70 -16.71 6.12
N VAL A 78 3.46 -16.74 5.62
CA VAL A 78 2.68 -17.97 5.48
C VAL A 78 3.21 -18.80 4.31
N ALA A 79 3.34 -18.18 3.13
CA ALA A 79 3.89 -18.85 1.96
C ALA A 79 5.33 -19.32 2.22
N GLY A 80 6.19 -18.46 2.77
CA GLY A 80 7.56 -18.83 3.10
C GLY A 80 7.65 -20.05 4.03
N LYS A 81 6.78 -20.14 5.04
CA LYS A 81 6.70 -21.31 5.91
C LYS A 81 6.31 -22.57 5.12
N ALA A 82 5.26 -22.50 4.29
CA ALA A 82 4.79 -23.62 3.49
C ALA A 82 5.86 -24.13 2.51
N PHE A 83 6.58 -23.22 1.85
CA PHE A 83 7.62 -23.55 0.87
C PHE A 83 9.02 -23.77 1.46
N GLY A 84 9.19 -23.62 2.77
CA GLY A 84 10.48 -23.82 3.46
C GLY A 84 11.55 -22.74 3.18
N THR A 85 11.15 -21.52 2.81
CA THR A 85 12.06 -20.37 2.59
C THR A 85 11.66 -19.13 3.38
N ARG A 86 12.64 -18.32 3.75
CA ARG A 86 12.42 -16.99 4.35
C ARG A 86 12.64 -15.84 3.36
N LYS A 87 13.12 -16.16 2.15
CA LYS A 87 13.54 -15.17 1.15
C LYS A 87 12.48 -15.09 0.06
N HIS A 88 11.94 -13.90 -0.14
CA HIS A 88 10.94 -13.64 -1.16
C HIS A 88 11.04 -12.20 -1.68
N LYS A 89 10.49 -11.95 -2.87
CA LYS A 89 10.21 -10.61 -3.39
C LYS A 89 8.73 -10.49 -3.74
N PHE A 90 8.20 -9.29 -3.56
CA PHE A 90 6.82 -8.96 -3.89
C PHE A 90 6.78 -8.00 -5.06
N HIS A 91 5.94 -8.29 -6.04
CA HIS A 91 5.72 -7.50 -7.23
C HIS A 91 4.23 -7.20 -7.33
N GLY A 92 3.82 -5.94 -7.32
CA GLY A 92 2.41 -5.54 -7.47
C GLY A 92 2.18 -4.78 -8.76
N ALA A 93 0.96 -4.85 -9.31
CA ALA A 93 0.51 -4.01 -10.42
C ALA A 93 0.27 -2.57 -9.95
N GLY A 94 1.35 -1.84 -9.70
CA GLY A 94 1.33 -0.54 -9.02
C GLY A 94 1.29 -0.66 -7.49
N ARG A 95 1.04 0.48 -6.82
CA ARG A 95 1.07 0.59 -5.36
C ARG A 95 0.13 1.69 -4.87
N GLU A 96 -0.51 1.45 -3.74
CA GLU A 96 -1.25 2.41 -2.94
C GLU A 96 -0.44 2.94 -1.73
N ASP A 97 -0.86 4.09 -1.20
CA ASP A 97 -0.28 4.67 0.03
C ASP A 97 -0.67 3.83 1.26
N VAL A 98 0.03 4.05 2.39
CA VAL A 98 -0.18 3.28 3.64
C VAL A 98 -1.60 3.47 4.19
N ASP A 99 -2.15 4.68 4.03
CA ASP A 99 -3.49 5.09 4.49
C ASP A 99 -4.63 4.75 3.51
N VAL A 100 -4.32 4.08 2.40
CA VAL A 100 -5.28 3.75 1.34
C VAL A 100 -5.65 2.28 1.37
N ARG A 101 -6.96 1.97 1.34
CA ARG A 101 -7.43 0.58 1.21
C ARG A 101 -7.41 0.12 -0.25
N MET A 102 -7.30 -1.18 -0.46
CA MET A 102 -7.44 -1.83 -1.76
C MET A 102 -8.63 -2.79 -1.68
N LEU A 103 -9.75 -2.43 -2.31
CA LEU A 103 -11.03 -3.12 -2.23
C LEU A 103 -11.38 -3.80 -3.57
N GLY A 104 -12.67 -4.07 -3.83
CA GLY A 104 -13.12 -4.81 -5.01
C GLY A 104 -12.45 -6.18 -5.14
N GLU A 105 -12.05 -6.54 -6.36
CA GLU A 105 -11.32 -7.78 -6.66
C GLU A 105 -9.86 -7.78 -6.19
N GLY A 106 -9.38 -6.65 -5.64
CA GLY A 106 -8.02 -6.52 -5.16
C GLY A 106 -6.99 -6.19 -6.25
N ARG A 107 -5.76 -5.90 -5.82
CA ARG A 107 -4.64 -5.60 -6.72
C ARG A 107 -3.89 -6.88 -7.09
N PRO A 108 -3.63 -7.12 -8.39
CA PRO A 108 -2.75 -8.19 -8.84
C PRO A 108 -1.33 -8.10 -8.25
N PHE A 109 -0.77 -9.24 -7.86
CA PHE A 109 0.61 -9.36 -7.39
C PHE A 109 1.24 -10.69 -7.81
N VAL A 110 2.57 -10.71 -7.90
CA VAL A 110 3.42 -11.91 -7.97
C VAL A 110 4.36 -11.96 -6.76
N LEU A 111 4.39 -13.08 -6.07
CA LEU A 111 5.36 -13.42 -5.02
C LEU A 111 6.46 -14.33 -5.60
N GLU A 112 7.69 -13.81 -5.73
CA GLU A 112 8.89 -14.58 -6.10
C GLU A 112 9.51 -15.19 -4.82
N LEU A 113 9.37 -16.50 -4.62
CA LEU A 113 10.03 -17.25 -3.55
C LEU A 113 11.43 -17.69 -3.99
N LEU A 114 12.43 -17.51 -3.12
CA LEU A 114 13.83 -17.75 -3.43
C LEU A 114 14.37 -18.95 -2.64
N GLY A 115 14.89 -19.96 -3.32
CA GLY A 115 15.40 -21.19 -2.72
C GLY A 115 14.37 -21.91 -1.84
N PRO A 116 13.15 -22.19 -2.34
CA PRO A 116 12.19 -23.03 -1.62
C PRO A 116 12.74 -24.45 -1.47
N ARG A 117 12.30 -25.14 -0.42
CA ARG A 117 12.68 -26.54 -0.12
C ARG A 117 11.61 -27.56 -0.52
N THR A 118 10.37 -27.10 -0.68
CA THR A 118 9.26 -27.92 -1.19
C THR A 118 8.57 -27.18 -2.32
N PHE A 119 7.99 -27.95 -3.24
CA PHE A 119 7.25 -27.45 -4.41
C PHE A 119 5.82 -28.00 -4.45
N GLN A 120 5.53 -28.99 -3.60
CA GLN A 120 4.20 -29.58 -3.45
C GLN A 120 3.48 -28.86 -2.31
N VAL A 121 2.77 -27.79 -2.67
CA VAL A 121 1.95 -27.02 -1.74
C VAL A 121 0.56 -26.86 -2.35
N ASP A 122 -0.47 -27.18 -1.57
CA ASP A 122 -1.85 -26.88 -1.92
C ASP A 122 -2.07 -25.36 -1.81
N LEU A 123 -2.25 -24.70 -2.96
CA LEU A 123 -2.42 -23.25 -3.04
C LEU A 123 -3.76 -22.79 -2.49
N ALA A 124 -4.82 -23.60 -2.56
CA ALA A 124 -6.12 -23.27 -2.00
C ALA A 124 -6.06 -23.28 -0.46
N ALA A 125 -5.42 -24.31 0.12
CA ALA A 125 -5.18 -24.36 1.56
C ALA A 125 -4.25 -23.23 2.02
N LEU A 126 -3.23 -22.89 1.23
CA LEU A 126 -2.34 -21.77 1.52
C LEU A 126 -3.08 -20.42 1.50
N GLU A 127 -3.93 -20.18 0.51
CA GLU A 127 -4.76 -18.99 0.42
C GLU A 127 -5.68 -18.85 1.64
N ALA A 128 -6.39 -19.92 2.00
CA ALA A 128 -7.25 -19.95 3.17
C ALA A 128 -6.48 -19.65 4.47
N GLU A 129 -5.26 -20.18 4.62
CA GLU A 129 -4.42 -19.92 5.79
C GLU A 129 -3.89 -18.47 5.82
N ILE A 130 -3.55 -17.90 4.67
CA ILE A 130 -3.20 -16.47 4.56
C ILE A 130 -4.39 -15.62 5.02
N ASN A 131 -5.60 -15.89 4.54
CA ASN A 131 -6.79 -15.12 4.88
C ASN A 131 -7.14 -15.25 6.37
N ARG A 132 -7.15 -16.47 6.90
CA ARG A 132 -7.44 -16.73 8.32
C ARG A 132 -6.51 -15.99 9.27
N ARG A 133 -5.21 -15.93 8.96
CA ARG A 133 -4.22 -15.23 9.82
C ARG A 133 -4.31 -13.71 9.77
N ASN A 134 -4.92 -13.18 8.72
CA ASN A 134 -4.93 -11.75 8.44
C ASN A 134 -6.35 -11.17 8.36
N GLU A 135 -7.32 -11.85 8.97
CA GLU A 135 -8.72 -11.45 9.03
C GLU A 135 -8.87 -9.97 9.44
N GLY A 136 -9.74 -9.26 8.72
CA GLY A 136 -9.97 -7.83 8.93
C GLY A 136 -8.86 -6.89 8.44
N ARG A 137 -7.71 -7.40 7.99
CA ARG A 137 -6.57 -6.58 7.51
C ARG A 137 -6.21 -6.83 6.05
N LEU A 138 -6.15 -8.09 5.65
CA LEU A 138 -5.72 -8.52 4.32
C LEU A 138 -6.49 -9.76 3.87
N GLU A 139 -6.94 -9.76 2.62
CA GLU A 139 -7.39 -10.95 1.92
C GLU A 139 -6.52 -11.17 0.68
N VAL A 140 -6.28 -12.42 0.34
CA VAL A 140 -5.68 -12.91 -0.90
C VAL A 140 -6.69 -13.80 -1.61
N ARG A 141 -6.74 -13.71 -2.93
CA ARG A 141 -7.66 -14.46 -3.79
C ARG A 141 -6.95 -14.95 -5.05
N GLY A 142 -7.38 -16.10 -5.54
CA GLY A 142 -6.95 -16.65 -6.83
C GLY A 142 -5.46 -16.96 -6.88
N LEU A 143 -4.87 -17.48 -5.80
CA LEU A 143 -3.48 -17.94 -5.82
C LEU A 143 -3.30 -19.08 -6.83
N HIS A 144 -2.41 -18.87 -7.79
CA HIS A 144 -2.03 -19.86 -8.80
C HIS A 144 -0.54 -19.79 -9.10
N TRP A 145 -0.03 -20.86 -9.72
CA TRP A 145 1.33 -20.89 -10.22
C TRP A 145 1.49 -19.91 -11.38
N THR A 146 2.65 -19.26 -11.46
CA THR A 146 2.97 -18.34 -12.54
C THR A 146 4.44 -18.45 -12.92
N GLU A 147 4.87 -17.66 -13.90
CA GLU A 147 6.24 -17.61 -14.39
C GLU A 147 6.89 -16.23 -14.21
N ARG A 148 8.19 -16.15 -14.44
CA ARG A 148 8.95 -14.91 -14.27
C ARG A 148 8.46 -13.80 -15.20
N GLN A 149 8.04 -14.13 -16.42
CA GLN A 149 7.60 -13.19 -17.45
C GLN A 149 6.38 -12.39 -16.98
N ARG A 150 5.50 -13.02 -16.18
CA ARG A 150 4.33 -12.36 -15.58
C ARG A 150 4.69 -11.20 -14.67
N VAL A 151 5.87 -11.21 -14.04
CA VAL A 151 6.37 -10.06 -13.25
C VAL A 151 6.56 -8.81 -14.12
N VAL A 152 6.99 -8.98 -15.37
CA VAL A 152 7.21 -7.85 -16.31
C VAL A 152 5.85 -7.32 -16.75
N VAL A 153 4.96 -8.20 -17.22
CA VAL A 153 3.60 -7.83 -17.64
C VAL A 153 2.89 -7.07 -16.53
N LEU A 154 2.86 -7.62 -15.31
CA LEU A 154 2.24 -7.00 -14.14
C LEU A 154 2.73 -5.57 -13.87
N LYS A 155 4.02 -5.29 -14.08
CA LYS A 155 4.62 -3.98 -13.77
C LYS A 155 4.45 -2.96 -14.88
N GLU A 156 4.41 -3.41 -16.11
CA GLU A 156 4.43 -2.55 -17.29
C GLU A 156 3.03 -2.27 -17.84
N THR A 157 2.05 -3.16 -17.58
CA THR A 157 0.68 -2.97 -18.03
C THR A 157 0.07 -1.70 -17.39
N PRO A 158 -0.33 -0.71 -18.21
CA PRO A 158 -1.10 0.42 -17.73
C PRO A 158 -2.51 -0.04 -17.37
N HIS A 159 -3.04 0.53 -16.30
CA HIS A 159 -4.38 0.19 -15.80
C HIS A 159 -5.04 1.51 -15.41
N ALA A 160 -6.27 1.74 -15.83
CA ALA A 160 -7.11 2.70 -15.15
C ALA A 160 -7.48 2.15 -13.75
N LYS A 161 -7.88 3.04 -12.86
CA LYS A 161 -8.33 2.65 -11.52
C LYS A 161 -9.56 3.43 -11.14
N GLU A 162 -10.42 2.79 -10.37
CA GLU A 162 -11.51 3.47 -9.68
C GLU A 162 -11.18 3.64 -8.21
N TYR A 163 -11.66 4.76 -7.68
CA TYR A 163 -11.45 5.16 -6.31
C TYR A 163 -12.75 5.66 -5.71
N GLU A 164 -12.85 5.50 -4.40
CA GLU A 164 -13.80 6.23 -3.56
C GLU A 164 -13.00 7.04 -2.54
N ALA A 165 -13.29 8.34 -2.48
CA ALA A 165 -12.66 9.26 -1.56
C ALA A 165 -13.68 9.91 -0.64
N ARG A 166 -13.34 10.01 0.64
CA ARG A 166 -14.01 10.92 1.57
C ARG A 166 -13.26 12.23 1.56
N VAL A 167 -13.93 13.30 1.18
CA VAL A 167 -13.32 14.61 0.92
C VAL A 167 -13.88 15.62 1.91
N ALA A 168 -13.01 16.24 2.70
CA ALA A 168 -13.37 17.41 3.47
C ALA A 168 -13.36 18.63 2.54
N VAL A 169 -14.47 19.36 2.51
CA VAL A 169 -14.63 20.60 1.74
C VAL A 169 -14.78 21.74 2.73
N GLU A 170 -13.97 22.80 2.60
CA GLU A 170 -14.00 23.98 3.47
C GLU A 170 -15.18 24.91 3.14
N LEU A 171 -16.38 24.37 3.32
CA LEU A 171 -17.67 25.04 3.29
C LEU A 171 -18.44 24.58 4.52
N ALA A 172 -18.87 25.54 5.34
CA ALA A 172 -19.65 25.25 6.54
C ALA A 172 -21.03 24.66 6.17
N PRO A 173 -21.63 23.83 7.03
CA PRO A 173 -23.04 23.49 6.91
C PRO A 173 -23.90 24.76 6.84
N GLY A 174 -24.75 24.86 5.82
CA GLY A 174 -25.57 26.05 5.56
C GLY A 174 -24.86 27.22 4.87
N ASP A 175 -23.58 27.09 4.48
CA ASP A 175 -22.91 28.09 3.63
C ASP A 175 -23.69 28.24 2.32
N PRO A 176 -24.10 29.47 1.91
CA PRO A 176 -24.87 29.68 0.69
C PRO A 176 -24.14 29.20 -0.58
N ARG A 177 -22.80 29.10 -0.54
CA ARG A 177 -21.99 28.56 -1.65
C ARG A 177 -22.05 27.04 -1.75
N ALA A 178 -22.48 26.32 -0.71
CA ALA A 178 -22.48 24.85 -0.70
C ALA A 178 -23.35 24.26 -1.81
N ALA A 179 -24.54 24.82 -2.04
CA ALA A 179 -25.42 24.37 -3.10
C ALA A 179 -24.81 24.57 -4.50
N GLN A 180 -24.14 25.72 -4.72
CA GLN A 180 -23.44 26.01 -5.97
C GLN A 180 -22.24 25.09 -6.18
N ALA A 181 -21.42 24.88 -5.15
CA ALA A 181 -20.26 24.00 -5.19
C ALA A 181 -20.67 22.55 -5.50
N LEU A 182 -21.73 22.05 -4.86
CA LEU A 182 -22.24 20.71 -5.12
C LEU A 182 -22.82 20.57 -6.54
N ALA A 183 -23.53 21.59 -7.03
CA ALA A 183 -24.03 21.62 -8.41
C ALA A 183 -22.88 21.62 -9.42
N ALA A 184 -21.83 22.41 -9.19
CA ALA A 184 -20.63 22.43 -10.02
C ALA A 184 -19.94 21.06 -10.05
N ALA A 185 -19.78 20.41 -8.90
CA ALA A 185 -19.18 19.08 -8.81
C ALA A 185 -20.02 18.02 -9.55
N ARG A 186 -21.34 18.06 -9.41
CA ARG A 186 -22.25 17.15 -10.11
C ARG A 186 -22.24 17.34 -11.62
N ALA A 187 -22.02 18.56 -12.11
CA ALA A 187 -21.89 18.83 -13.54
C ALA A 187 -20.63 18.19 -14.16
N LEU A 188 -19.62 17.83 -13.36
CA LEU A 188 -18.43 17.12 -13.83
C LEU A 188 -18.66 15.61 -14.01
N VAL A 189 -19.71 15.06 -13.41
CA VAL A 189 -19.95 13.61 -13.35
C VAL A 189 -20.28 13.05 -14.74
N GLY A 190 -19.75 11.87 -15.05
CA GLY A 190 -20.00 11.17 -16.31
C GLY A 190 -19.28 11.77 -17.53
N THR A 191 -18.35 12.68 -17.31
CA THR A 191 -17.51 13.26 -18.37
C THR A 191 -16.03 13.09 -18.06
N ARG A 192 -15.23 12.83 -19.10
CA ARG A 192 -13.78 12.78 -18.98
C ARG A 192 -13.19 14.18 -19.04
N HIS A 193 -12.37 14.49 -18.05
CA HIS A 193 -11.65 15.75 -17.94
C HIS A 193 -10.15 15.51 -18.09
N THR A 194 -9.50 16.34 -18.89
CA THR A 194 -8.04 16.39 -18.95
C THR A 194 -7.52 17.30 -17.85
N ILE A 195 -6.52 16.82 -17.10
CA ILE A 195 -5.80 17.55 -16.07
C ILE A 195 -4.30 17.48 -16.34
N ILE A 196 -3.57 18.45 -15.80
CA ILE A 196 -2.11 18.48 -15.81
C ILE A 196 -1.65 18.33 -14.36
N GLN A 197 -0.82 17.32 -14.10
CA GLN A 197 -0.20 17.09 -12.81
C GLN A 197 1.31 17.31 -12.89
N HIS A 198 1.75 18.39 -12.28
CA HIS A 198 3.14 18.54 -11.87
C HIS A 198 3.47 17.51 -10.78
N THR A 199 4.75 17.20 -10.59
CA THR A 199 5.14 16.14 -9.64
C THR A 199 4.78 16.56 -8.21
N PRO A 200 3.95 15.79 -7.49
CA PRO A 200 3.51 16.21 -6.17
C PRO A 200 4.66 16.33 -5.19
N GLU A 201 4.55 17.29 -4.27
CA GLU A 201 5.63 17.61 -3.34
C GLU A 201 6.06 16.43 -2.48
N ARG A 202 5.09 15.67 -1.97
CA ARG A 202 5.31 14.51 -1.09
C ARG A 202 6.08 13.37 -1.76
N VAL A 203 6.20 13.35 -3.08
CA VAL A 203 6.93 12.33 -3.85
C VAL A 203 8.12 12.88 -4.64
N ALA A 204 8.36 14.19 -4.60
CA ALA A 204 9.41 14.86 -5.38
C ALA A 204 10.81 14.29 -5.10
N HIS A 205 11.08 13.82 -3.88
CA HIS A 205 12.35 13.17 -3.53
C HIS A 205 12.58 11.81 -4.18
N ARG A 206 11.56 11.22 -4.84
CA ARG A 206 11.65 9.88 -5.46
C ARG A 206 11.24 9.86 -6.93
N ARG A 207 10.70 10.95 -7.46
CA ARG A 207 10.14 11.02 -8.81
C ARG A 207 10.78 12.17 -9.58
N ALA A 208 10.98 11.95 -10.87
CA ALA A 208 11.41 13.02 -11.77
C ALA A 208 10.37 14.14 -11.76
N ASP A 209 10.87 15.35 -11.57
CA ASP A 209 10.08 16.56 -11.53
C ASP A 209 9.67 16.98 -12.96
N LYS A 210 8.38 16.85 -13.26
CA LYS A 210 7.79 17.14 -14.58
C LYS A 210 6.28 17.21 -14.52
N ASP A 211 5.71 17.82 -15.55
CA ASP A 211 4.28 17.84 -15.83
C ASP A 211 3.83 16.58 -16.58
N ARG A 212 2.61 16.14 -16.26
CA ARG A 212 1.98 14.96 -16.85
C ARG A 212 0.52 15.26 -17.11
N GLU A 213 0.14 15.24 -18.38
CA GLU A 213 -1.27 15.25 -18.76
C GLU A 213 -1.92 13.92 -18.39
N ARG A 214 -3.10 13.96 -17.77
CA ARG A 214 -3.88 12.81 -17.34
C ARG A 214 -5.35 13.02 -17.62
N TRP A 215 -6.09 11.95 -17.91
CA TRP A 215 -7.54 12.00 -17.87
C TRP A 215 -8.07 11.48 -16.53
N ILE A 216 -9.18 12.07 -16.09
CA ILE A 216 -10.01 11.62 -14.97
C ILE A 216 -11.49 11.65 -15.37
N GLU A 217 -12.32 10.91 -14.64
CA GLU A 217 -13.77 10.87 -14.81
C GLU A 217 -14.40 10.77 -13.43
N PHE A 218 -15.20 11.75 -13.03
CA PHE A 218 -15.98 11.63 -11.80
C PHE A 218 -17.19 10.73 -12.07
N LEU A 219 -17.37 9.72 -11.23
CA LEU A 219 -18.47 8.75 -11.34
C LEU A 219 -19.66 9.13 -10.45
N SER A 220 -19.39 9.70 -9.27
CA SER A 220 -20.41 10.32 -8.43
C SER A 220 -19.79 11.32 -7.45
N VAL A 221 -20.60 12.31 -7.05
CA VAL A 221 -20.29 13.25 -5.98
C VAL A 221 -21.52 13.44 -5.11
N GLU A 222 -21.40 13.05 -3.84
CA GLU A 222 -22.50 13.02 -2.88
C GLU A 222 -22.08 13.73 -1.59
N LEU A 223 -23.02 14.45 -0.98
CA LEU A 223 -22.82 14.99 0.36
C LEU A 223 -22.94 13.84 1.35
N GLU A 224 -21.95 13.67 2.21
CA GLU A 224 -22.04 12.77 3.35
C GLU A 224 -22.87 13.45 4.43
N PRO A 225 -23.98 12.84 4.90
CA PRO A 225 -24.75 13.40 5.99
C PRO A 225 -23.86 13.49 7.24
N GLU A 226 -24.04 14.52 8.06
CA GLU A 226 -23.43 14.55 9.38
C GLU A 226 -24.01 13.40 10.19
N VAL A 227 -23.20 12.36 10.38
CA VAL A 227 -23.52 11.30 11.34
C VAL A 227 -23.02 11.82 12.68
N GLU A 228 -23.93 12.03 13.64
CA GLU A 228 -23.52 12.20 15.04
C GLU A 228 -22.61 11.03 15.40
N PRO A 229 -21.42 11.27 15.97
CA PRO A 229 -20.49 10.18 16.26
C PRO A 229 -21.20 9.15 17.13
N GLU A 230 -21.30 7.91 16.62
CA GLU A 230 -21.72 6.78 17.43
C GLU A 230 -20.71 6.68 18.58
N VAL A 231 -21.13 7.07 19.77
CA VAL A 231 -20.33 6.94 20.99
C VAL A 231 -20.21 5.45 21.22
N ALA A 232 -19.13 4.84 20.71
CA ALA A 232 -18.76 3.49 21.10
C ALA A 232 -18.73 3.47 22.63
N PRO A 233 -19.52 2.59 23.30
CA PRO A 233 -19.46 2.50 24.75
C PRO A 233 -18.01 2.26 25.11
N ALA A 234 -17.48 3.09 26.01
CA ALA A 234 -16.14 2.90 26.54
C ALA A 234 -16.00 1.42 26.94
N PRO A 235 -14.94 0.72 26.53
CA PRO A 235 -14.74 -0.65 26.95
C PRO A 235 -14.83 -0.66 28.47
N ALA A 236 -15.72 -1.50 29.00
CA ALA A 236 -15.78 -1.73 30.43
C ALA A 236 -14.36 -2.10 30.86
N LEU A 237 -13.78 -1.29 31.74
CA LEU A 237 -12.55 -1.63 32.43
C LEU A 237 -12.90 -2.84 33.29
N ASP A 238 -12.72 -4.03 32.73
CA ASP A 238 -12.67 -5.25 33.52
C ASP A 238 -11.60 -5.02 34.58
N ALA A 239 -12.04 -5.09 35.85
CA ALA A 239 -11.22 -4.87 37.01
C ALA A 239 -9.91 -5.66 36.89
N ALA A 240 -8.80 -4.93 36.78
CA ALA A 240 -7.49 -5.52 36.85
C ALA A 240 -7.38 -6.29 38.18
N PRO A 241 -6.91 -7.56 38.18
CA PRO A 241 -6.63 -8.27 39.41
C PRO A 241 -5.57 -7.51 40.20
N GLU A 242 -5.81 -7.33 41.50
CA GLU A 242 -4.85 -6.75 42.45
C GLU A 242 -3.52 -7.50 42.37
N LEU A 243 -2.50 -6.83 41.83
CA LEU A 243 -1.12 -7.31 41.89
C LEU A 243 -0.48 -6.72 43.15
N ASP A 244 -0.03 -7.63 44.01
CA ASP A 244 0.66 -7.36 45.27
C ASP A 244 1.80 -6.35 45.14
N ALA A 245 1.91 -5.54 46.18
CA ALA A 245 2.82 -4.43 46.33
C ALA A 245 4.30 -4.79 46.05
N ALA A 246 4.88 -4.11 45.06
CA ALA A 246 6.33 -3.97 44.91
C ALA A 246 6.79 -2.64 45.53
N PRO A 247 7.98 -2.60 46.17
CA PRO A 247 8.40 -1.50 47.03
C PRO A 247 8.75 -0.21 46.28
N ALA A 248 8.52 0.90 46.97
CA ALA A 248 8.74 2.27 46.52
C ALA A 248 10.18 2.53 46.05
N LEU A 249 10.30 3.10 44.86
CA LEU A 249 11.50 3.78 44.39
C LEU A 249 11.17 5.26 44.15
N ASP A 250 12.03 6.07 44.74
CA ASP A 250 12.15 7.53 44.84
C ASP A 250 11.34 8.47 43.91
N ALA A 251 10.92 9.55 44.57
CA ALA A 251 10.13 10.68 44.11
C ALA A 251 10.59 11.30 42.78
N ALA A 252 9.67 11.31 41.80
CA ALA A 252 9.72 12.26 40.69
C ALA A 252 9.24 13.65 41.17
N PRO A 253 9.87 14.77 40.74
CA PRO A 253 9.46 16.10 41.15
C PRO A 253 8.07 16.45 40.60
N ALA A 254 7.27 17.10 41.45
CA ALA A 254 5.94 17.59 41.13
C ALA A 254 5.99 18.56 39.93
N LEU A 255 5.20 18.27 38.90
CA LEU A 255 4.93 19.20 37.82
C LEU A 255 4.04 20.33 38.35
N ASP A 256 4.47 21.57 38.10
CA ASP A 256 3.77 22.80 38.45
C ASP A 256 2.38 22.86 37.78
N PRO A 257 1.27 22.94 38.55
CA PRO A 257 -0.09 22.99 38.01
C PRO A 257 -0.42 24.30 37.27
N ALA A 258 0.45 25.32 37.29
CA ALA A 258 0.26 26.57 36.54
C ALA A 258 0.54 26.45 35.03
N ALA A 259 1.16 25.36 34.56
CA ALA A 259 1.41 25.12 33.14
C ALA A 259 0.20 24.55 32.37
N ALA A 260 -0.85 24.10 33.07
CA ALA A 260 -2.02 23.46 32.46
C ALA A 260 -3.10 24.45 31.97
N THR A 261 -3.02 25.73 32.35
CA THR A 261 -4.04 26.75 32.03
C THR A 261 -3.65 27.74 30.92
N ALA A 262 -2.52 27.55 30.24
CA ALA A 262 -2.06 28.42 29.14
C ALA A 262 -2.24 27.81 27.72
N ALA A 263 -2.65 26.54 27.60
CA ALA A 263 -2.82 25.87 26.31
C ALA A 263 -4.26 25.96 25.73
N ALA A 264 -5.14 26.78 26.31
CA ALA A 264 -6.55 26.85 25.92
C ALA A 264 -6.91 28.06 25.03
N ASN A 265 -6.00 29.03 24.80
CA ASN A 265 -6.33 30.28 24.10
C ASN A 265 -5.47 30.56 22.86
N GLY A 266 -5.31 29.56 21.99
CA GLY A 266 -4.57 29.74 20.73
C GLY A 266 -4.80 28.66 19.67
N ALA A 267 -5.89 27.88 19.77
CA ALA A 267 -6.29 27.00 18.68
C ALA A 267 -7.17 27.79 17.72
N ASP A 268 -6.64 28.13 16.54
CA ASP A 268 -7.46 28.44 15.37
C ASP A 268 -8.57 27.39 15.31
N ALA A 269 -9.83 27.80 15.48
CA ALA A 269 -10.95 26.90 15.33
C ALA A 269 -10.85 26.31 13.93
N ALA A 270 -10.67 24.99 13.83
CA ALA A 270 -10.54 24.32 12.53
C ALA A 270 -11.70 24.77 11.63
N PRO A 271 -11.43 25.12 10.36
CA PRO A 271 -12.46 25.68 9.49
C PRO A 271 -13.66 24.73 9.42
N ALA A 272 -14.86 25.30 9.54
CA ALA A 272 -16.10 24.55 9.38
C ALA A 272 -16.10 23.89 7.99
N ARG A 273 -16.46 22.62 7.95
CA ARG A 273 -16.32 21.77 6.75
C ARG A 273 -17.49 20.83 6.60
N THR A 274 -17.79 20.51 5.36
CA THR A 274 -18.68 19.40 4.99
C THR A 274 -17.85 18.24 4.45
N TYR A 275 -18.40 17.02 4.50
CA TYR A 275 -17.74 15.84 3.98
C TYR A 275 -18.50 15.32 2.77
N TRP A 276 -17.78 15.04 1.69
CA TRP A 276 -18.35 14.54 0.45
C TRP A 276 -17.77 13.17 0.14
N ARG A 277 -18.59 12.30 -0.45
CA ARG A 277 -18.16 11.04 -1.05
C ARG A 277 -17.98 11.27 -2.54
N VAL A 278 -16.75 11.07 -3.01
CA VAL A 278 -16.37 11.29 -4.41
C VAL A 278 -15.88 9.96 -4.97
N ARG A 279 -16.60 9.44 -5.96
CA ARG A 279 -16.16 8.29 -6.75
C ARG A 279 -15.57 8.80 -8.05
N LEU A 280 -14.40 8.30 -8.42
CA LEU A 280 -13.70 8.71 -9.63
C LEU A 280 -12.93 7.57 -10.25
N ARG A 281 -12.82 7.62 -11.58
CA ARG A 281 -11.97 6.79 -12.40
C ARG A 281 -10.82 7.63 -12.95
N THR A 282 -9.62 7.08 -12.97
CA THR A 282 -8.45 7.81 -13.46
C THR A 282 -7.56 6.98 -14.37
N GLN A 283 -6.85 7.66 -15.26
CA GLN A 283 -5.74 7.08 -16.00
C GLN A 283 -4.66 6.48 -15.07
N HIS A 284 -3.86 5.56 -15.61
CA HIS A 284 -2.69 5.03 -14.93
C HIS A 284 -1.74 6.15 -14.44
N GLY A 285 -1.39 6.09 -13.15
CA GLY A 285 -0.37 6.96 -12.56
C GLY A 285 -0.87 8.35 -12.16
N THR A 286 -2.18 8.58 -12.17
CA THR A 286 -2.80 9.80 -11.63
C THR A 286 -2.68 9.85 -10.10
N TYR A 287 -2.32 11.00 -9.56
CA TYR A 287 -2.24 11.24 -8.12
C TYR A 287 -3.57 11.77 -7.60
N VAL A 288 -4.42 10.88 -7.08
CA VAL A 288 -5.82 11.17 -6.74
C VAL A 288 -5.99 12.20 -5.63
N LYS A 289 -5.15 12.19 -4.58
CA LYS A 289 -5.27 13.16 -3.49
C LYS A 289 -5.11 14.59 -4.01
N GLU A 290 -4.23 14.76 -5.00
CA GLU A 290 -3.90 16.00 -5.67
C GLU A 290 -4.92 16.39 -6.75
N VAL A 291 -5.62 15.43 -7.37
CA VAL A 291 -6.82 15.71 -8.17
C VAL A 291 -7.90 16.40 -7.34
N LEU A 292 -8.01 16.03 -6.06
CA LEU A 292 -8.99 16.60 -5.15
C LEU A 292 -8.53 17.96 -4.62
N SER A 293 -7.29 18.05 -4.12
CA SER A 293 -6.79 19.25 -3.42
C SER A 293 -6.11 20.31 -4.28
N GLY A 294 -5.62 19.94 -5.47
CA GLY A 294 -4.82 20.81 -6.34
C GLY A 294 -3.33 20.89 -6.00
N ASP A 295 -2.91 20.39 -4.82
CA ASP A 295 -1.50 20.45 -4.33
C ASP A 295 -0.87 21.84 -4.50
N SER A 296 -1.54 22.87 -3.94
CA SER A 296 -1.14 24.28 -4.07
C SER A 296 -0.97 24.75 -5.53
N GLY A 297 -1.78 24.20 -6.43
CA GLY A 297 -1.81 24.57 -7.85
C GLY A 297 -0.89 23.74 -8.75
N LYS A 298 -0.26 22.67 -8.23
CA LYS A 298 0.52 21.70 -9.01
C LYS A 298 -0.35 20.74 -9.83
N THR A 299 -1.63 20.59 -9.49
CA THR A 299 -2.61 19.86 -10.30
C THR A 299 -3.70 20.81 -10.77
N ARG A 300 -3.87 20.95 -12.09
CA ARG A 300 -4.85 21.86 -12.71
C ARG A 300 -5.52 21.28 -13.96
N PRO A 301 -6.84 21.48 -14.14
CA PRO A 301 -7.78 21.82 -13.08
C PRO A 301 -7.84 20.73 -12.00
N CYS A 302 -8.41 21.05 -10.84
CA CYS A 302 -8.65 20.11 -9.74
C CYS A 302 -10.06 20.32 -9.15
N LEU A 303 -10.53 19.39 -8.30
CA LEU A 303 -11.86 19.49 -7.68
C LEU A 303 -12.04 20.80 -6.90
N ALA A 304 -11.05 21.19 -6.09
CA ALA A 304 -11.10 22.43 -5.33
C ALA A 304 -11.30 23.67 -6.23
N GLU A 305 -10.65 23.70 -7.40
CA GLU A 305 -10.81 24.78 -8.39
C GLU A 305 -12.18 24.76 -9.05
N TRP A 306 -12.66 23.59 -9.47
CA TRP A 306 -13.96 23.47 -10.12
C TRP A 306 -15.12 23.89 -9.22
N ILE A 307 -15.04 23.61 -7.92
CA ILE A 307 -16.11 23.94 -6.96
C ILE A 307 -15.90 25.28 -6.26
N GLY A 308 -14.73 25.91 -6.43
CA GLY A 308 -14.40 27.18 -5.80
C GLY A 308 -14.21 27.11 -4.27
N ALA A 309 -13.83 25.94 -3.74
CA ALA A 309 -13.63 25.73 -2.31
C ALA A 309 -12.48 24.75 -2.02
N PRO A 310 -11.61 25.01 -1.03
CA PRO A 310 -10.53 24.10 -0.66
C PRO A 310 -11.05 22.70 -0.33
N CYS A 311 -10.33 21.69 -0.83
CA CYS A 311 -10.66 20.28 -0.64
C CYS A 311 -9.46 19.53 -0.06
N ARG A 312 -9.72 18.59 0.84
CA ARG A 312 -8.71 17.66 1.37
C ARG A 312 -9.23 16.24 1.36
N CYS A 313 -8.45 15.32 0.77
CA CYS A 313 -8.72 13.89 0.86
C CYS A 313 -8.50 13.41 2.30
N VAL A 314 -9.55 12.94 2.95
CA VAL A 314 -9.53 12.43 4.34
C VAL A 314 -9.30 10.94 4.33
N GLU A 315 -10.01 10.24 3.44
CA GLU A 315 -9.89 8.81 3.21
C GLU A 315 -9.91 8.53 1.72
N LEU A 316 -9.24 7.46 1.32
CA LEU A 316 -9.18 7.03 -0.06
C LEU A 316 -9.11 5.51 -0.14
N ASP A 317 -9.91 4.95 -1.02
CA ASP A 317 -9.94 3.53 -1.32
C ASP A 317 -9.79 3.32 -2.81
N VAL A 318 -8.99 2.33 -3.21
CA VAL A 318 -9.01 1.82 -4.59
C VAL A 318 -10.12 0.78 -4.66
N THR A 319 -11.11 0.99 -5.51
CA THR A 319 -12.28 0.10 -5.63
C THR A 319 -12.17 -0.87 -6.80
N ALA A 320 -11.40 -0.52 -7.84
CA ALA A 320 -11.16 -1.41 -8.98
C ALA A 320 -9.80 -1.14 -9.65
N ILE A 321 -9.20 -2.22 -10.19
CA ILE A 321 -8.15 -2.17 -11.21
C ILE A 321 -8.83 -2.53 -12.52
N LEU A 322 -8.64 -1.69 -13.53
CA LEU A 322 -9.32 -1.79 -14.83
C LEU A 322 -8.30 -1.94 -15.95
N ASP A 323 -8.76 -2.17 -17.18
CA ASP A 323 -7.91 -2.00 -18.36
C ASP A 323 -7.43 -0.54 -18.49
N GLU A 324 -6.56 -0.24 -19.46
CA GLU A 324 -6.00 1.10 -19.63
C GLU A 324 -7.04 2.18 -20.01
N HIS A 325 -8.18 1.77 -20.56
CA HIS A 325 -9.26 2.63 -21.01
C HIS A 325 -10.42 2.73 -20.01
N GLY A 326 -10.38 1.99 -18.90
CA GLY A 326 -11.44 1.97 -17.88
C GLY A 326 -12.56 0.94 -18.12
N GLY A 327 -12.35 -0.03 -19.00
CA GLY A 327 -13.18 -1.23 -19.10
C GLY A 327 -12.80 -2.29 -18.06
N ALA A 328 -13.64 -3.31 -17.93
CA ALA A 328 -13.31 -4.46 -17.09
C ALA A 328 -12.06 -5.16 -17.65
N GLU A 329 -11.12 -5.56 -16.80
CA GLU A 329 -9.98 -6.37 -17.24
C GLU A 329 -10.48 -7.65 -17.91
N GLU A 330 -9.95 -7.99 -19.09
CA GLU A 330 -10.13 -9.32 -19.64
C GLU A 330 -9.56 -10.34 -18.66
N VAL A 331 -10.42 -11.25 -18.19
CA VAL A 331 -10.00 -12.35 -17.33
C VAL A 331 -9.24 -13.33 -18.22
N VAL A 332 -7.91 -13.25 -18.21
CA VAL A 332 -7.08 -14.33 -18.73
C VAL A 332 -7.15 -15.45 -17.72
N GLU A 333 -7.91 -16.50 -18.03
CA GLU A 333 -7.95 -17.69 -17.19
C GLU A 333 -6.52 -18.25 -17.06
N PRO A 334 -6.06 -18.59 -15.84
CA PRO A 334 -4.78 -19.22 -15.68
C PRO A 334 -4.79 -20.55 -16.47
N ALA A 335 -3.67 -20.85 -17.13
CA ALA A 335 -3.50 -22.12 -17.81
C ALA A 335 -3.84 -23.28 -16.84
N PRO A 336 -4.50 -24.36 -17.32
CA PRO A 336 -4.89 -25.47 -16.45
C PRO A 336 -3.69 -26.02 -15.67
N ALA A 337 -3.95 -26.44 -14.44
CA ALA A 337 -2.95 -26.79 -13.42
C ALA A 337 -2.05 -28.01 -13.74
N ASP A 338 -2.15 -28.60 -14.94
CA ASP A 338 -1.56 -29.89 -15.28
C ASP A 338 -0.13 -29.84 -15.85
N ASP A 339 0.49 -28.66 -15.96
CA ASP A 339 1.91 -28.55 -16.26
C ASP A 339 2.64 -27.83 -15.13
N ALA A 340 3.07 -28.60 -14.13
CA ALA A 340 3.98 -28.12 -13.10
C ALA A 340 5.23 -27.50 -13.77
N PRO A 341 5.56 -26.21 -13.51
CA PRO A 341 6.65 -25.53 -14.17
C PRO A 341 7.96 -25.86 -13.47
N PHE A 342 8.39 -27.11 -13.54
CA PHE A 342 9.83 -27.37 -13.54
C PHE A 342 10.33 -26.92 -14.91
N GLY A 343 10.51 -25.60 -15.06
CA GLY A 343 11.30 -25.07 -16.15
C GLY A 343 12.62 -25.85 -16.19
N THR A 344 12.95 -26.38 -17.35
CA THR A 344 14.10 -27.23 -17.65
C THR A 344 15.42 -26.47 -17.48
N GLY A 345 15.72 -26.09 -16.25
CA GLY A 345 16.98 -25.51 -15.80
C GLY A 345 17.47 -26.30 -14.59
N ILE A 346 17.77 -27.57 -14.83
CA ILE A 346 18.65 -28.39 -13.98
C ILE A 346 20.09 -28.04 -14.36
#